data_AF-A0A960HXY3-F1
#
_entry.id   AF-A0A960HXY3-F1
#
_cell.length_a   1.000
_cell.length_b   1.000
_cell.length_c   1.000
_cell.angle_alpha   90.00
_cell.angle_beta   90.00
_cell.angle_gamma   90.00
#
_symmetry.space_group_name_H-M   'P 1'
#
loop_
_entity.id
_entity.type
_entity.pdbx_description
1 polymer ?
#
loop_
_entity_poly.entity_id
_entity_poly.type
_entity_poly.pdbx_seq_one_letter_code
_entity_poly.pdbx_strand_id
1 'polypeptide(L)'
;MPNFPAGASESESLRRGAPGTAVASVARRRDFDARVVHLYATRVRSFAAETLRAYAYGVRSGQAADVCDQGLHDRIIGVYLETIPLRFVLEQAVRYRGAAAILEAFAVSPNVKVDLVLLGKFLEVQAAACWRAVPPPNRVRRASQGDSIGLLDLDPAAPSVVRWDLVANLVEENAVHALLDASERVAAHAQRGLANVLDDEDLAIVRALATGVGFAEIAEELGYSRRTLHRRTRAIWSRLGVSNRTQGMVAAERLGLVG
;
A
#
# COMPACT_ATOMS: atom_id res chain seq x y z
N MET A 1 -68.16 -40.26 -11.44
CA MET A 1 -67.19 -39.61 -10.53
C MET A 1 -65.80 -39.81 -11.10
N PRO A 2 -65.12 -38.78 -11.62
CA PRO A 2 -63.74 -38.91 -12.07
C PRO A 2 -62.77 -38.60 -10.93
N ASN A 3 -61.73 -39.42 -10.84
CA ASN A 3 -60.67 -39.40 -9.84
C ASN A 3 -59.49 -38.58 -10.38
N PHE A 4 -59.08 -37.51 -9.68
CA PHE A 4 -57.88 -36.74 -9.97
C PHE A 4 -56.79 -37.10 -8.95
N PRO A 5 -55.58 -37.53 -9.35
CA PRO A 5 -54.41 -37.51 -8.48
C PRO A 5 -53.72 -36.14 -8.62
N ALA A 6 -53.61 -35.40 -7.51
CA ALA A 6 -52.83 -34.17 -7.45
C ALA A 6 -51.34 -34.50 -7.28
N GLY A 7 -50.54 -33.88 -8.15
CA GLY A 7 -49.11 -34.08 -8.38
C GLY A 7 -48.21 -33.94 -7.15
N ALA A 8 -47.16 -34.75 -7.21
CA ALA A 8 -45.95 -34.64 -6.43
C ALA A 8 -45.12 -33.41 -6.81
N SER A 9 -44.35 -32.94 -5.82
CA SER A 9 -42.97 -32.44 -5.93
C SER A 9 -42.63 -31.44 -7.04
N GLU A 10 -42.56 -30.14 -6.69
CA GLU A 10 -41.60 -29.20 -7.29
C GLU A 10 -41.65 -27.87 -6.57
N SER A 11 -40.77 -27.63 -5.58
CA SER A 11 -40.25 -26.29 -5.21
C SER A 11 -39.36 -26.35 -3.96
N GLU A 12 -38.29 -27.13 -4.01
CA GLU A 12 -37.20 -27.04 -3.03
C GLU A 12 -35.83 -26.97 -3.72
N SER A 13 -35.71 -26.05 -4.68
CA SER A 13 -34.53 -25.87 -5.50
C SER A 13 -34.17 -24.40 -5.66
N LEU A 14 -34.00 -23.64 -4.56
CA LEU A 14 -33.42 -22.28 -4.66
C LEU A 14 -32.93 -21.66 -3.33
N ARG A 15 -32.25 -22.41 -2.45
CA ARG A 15 -31.40 -21.82 -1.38
C ARG A 15 -30.16 -22.67 -1.06
N ARG A 16 -29.31 -22.94 -2.04
CA ARG A 16 -27.88 -23.23 -1.79
C ARG A 16 -27.06 -22.01 -2.21
N GLY A 17 -26.93 -21.04 -1.31
CA GLY A 17 -25.94 -19.98 -1.46
C GLY A 17 -24.55 -20.61 -1.45
N ALA A 18 -23.80 -20.45 -2.54
CA ALA A 18 -22.50 -21.08 -2.72
C ALA A 18 -21.50 -20.61 -1.65
N PRO A 19 -21.00 -21.49 -0.76
CA PRO A 19 -20.03 -21.14 0.30
C PRO A 19 -18.67 -20.64 -0.23
N GLY A 20 -18.39 -20.76 -1.52
CA GLY A 20 -17.14 -20.31 -2.14
C GLY A 20 -16.98 -18.80 -2.32
N THR A 21 -18.05 -18.01 -2.23
CA THR A 21 -18.00 -16.56 -2.52
C THR A 21 -17.43 -15.71 -1.38
N ALA A 22 -17.69 -16.11 -0.13
CA ALA A 22 -17.23 -15.38 1.07
C ALA A 22 -15.74 -15.61 1.37
N VAL A 23 -15.21 -16.81 1.16
CA VAL A 23 -13.79 -17.11 1.37
C VAL A 23 -12.92 -16.34 0.37
N ALA A 24 -13.35 -16.27 -0.89
CA ALA A 24 -12.67 -15.52 -1.93
C ALA A 24 -12.73 -13.99 -1.73
N SER A 25 -13.75 -13.45 -1.05
CA SER A 25 -13.80 -12.02 -0.72
C SER A 25 -12.88 -11.66 0.45
N VAL A 26 -12.77 -12.53 1.45
CA VAL A 26 -11.86 -12.35 2.60
C VAL A 26 -10.39 -12.41 2.16
N ALA A 27 -10.01 -13.39 1.34
CA ALA A 27 -8.65 -13.49 0.81
C ALA A 27 -8.26 -12.25 -0.02
N ARG A 28 -9.11 -11.84 -0.96
CA ARG A 28 -8.88 -10.63 -1.77
C ARG A 28 -8.74 -9.36 -0.93
N ARG A 29 -9.48 -9.24 0.17
CA ARG A 29 -9.36 -8.12 1.10
C ARG A 29 -8.00 -8.14 1.81
N ARG A 30 -7.57 -9.29 2.32
CA ARG A 30 -6.24 -9.43 2.95
C ARG A 30 -5.10 -9.06 2.01
N ASP A 31 -5.16 -9.49 0.75
CA ASP A 31 -4.14 -9.19 -0.27
C ASP A 31 -4.11 -7.69 -0.62
N PHE A 32 -5.29 -7.05 -0.65
CA PHE A 32 -5.39 -5.61 -0.79
C PHE A 32 -4.77 -4.87 0.40
N ASP A 33 -5.13 -5.27 1.62
CA ASP A 33 -4.63 -4.64 2.83
C ASP A 33 -3.10 -4.79 2.94
N ALA A 34 -2.55 -5.97 2.61
CA ALA A 34 -1.10 -6.21 2.61
C ALA A 34 -0.34 -5.31 1.63
N ARG A 35 -0.89 -5.04 0.43
CA ARG A 35 -0.28 -4.11 -0.53
C ARG A 35 -0.29 -2.68 -0.02
N VAL A 36 -1.40 -2.25 0.59
CA VAL A 36 -1.51 -0.92 1.19
C VAL A 36 -0.48 -0.77 2.31
N VAL A 37 -0.43 -1.74 3.23
CA VAL A 37 0.52 -1.72 4.35
C VAL A 37 1.95 -1.67 3.83
N HIS A 38 2.32 -2.51 2.86
CA HIS A 38 3.65 -2.49 2.28
C HIS A 38 3.98 -1.12 1.65
N LEU A 39 3.09 -0.58 0.81
CA LEU A 39 3.30 0.70 0.15
C LEU A 39 3.55 1.83 1.16
N TYR A 40 2.69 1.98 2.16
CA TYR A 40 2.82 3.09 3.10
C TYR A 40 3.95 2.88 4.11
N ALA A 41 4.28 1.64 4.48
CA ALA A 41 5.50 1.37 5.22
C ALA A 41 6.74 1.80 4.42
N THR A 42 6.80 1.50 3.12
CA THR A 42 7.90 1.95 2.25
C THR A 42 7.95 3.47 2.10
N ARG A 43 6.80 4.16 2.07
CA ARG A 43 6.76 5.65 2.08
C ARG A 43 7.30 6.25 3.37
N VAL A 44 6.89 5.71 4.52
CA VAL A 44 7.40 6.13 5.83
C VAL A 44 8.90 5.86 5.92
N ARG A 45 9.35 4.70 5.42
CA ARG A 45 10.78 4.37 5.29
C ARG A 45 11.53 5.42 4.47
N SER A 46 11.00 5.80 3.31
CA SER A 46 11.64 6.81 2.46
C SER A 46 11.71 8.18 3.14
N PHE A 47 10.66 8.59 3.86
CA PHE A 47 10.69 9.82 4.67
C PHE A 47 11.81 9.78 5.71
N ALA A 48 11.91 8.68 6.46
CA ALA A 48 12.92 8.52 7.49
C ALA A 48 14.34 8.49 6.89
N ALA A 49 14.54 7.75 5.80
CA ALA A 49 15.83 7.63 5.12
C ALA A 49 16.34 8.96 4.56
N GLU A 50 15.47 9.76 3.92
CA GLU A 50 15.84 11.09 3.42
C GLU A 50 16.19 12.07 4.57
N THR A 51 15.44 11.99 5.67
CA THR A 51 15.73 12.79 6.88
C THR A 51 17.08 12.40 7.50
N LEU A 52 17.37 11.10 7.64
CA LEU A 52 18.67 10.62 8.12
C LEU A 52 19.82 11.00 7.19
N ARG A 53 19.59 11.00 5.87
CA ARG A 53 20.58 11.46 4.89
C ARG A 53 20.96 12.93 5.11
N ALA A 54 20.01 13.76 5.55
CA ALA A 54 20.33 15.14 5.91
C ALA A 54 21.28 15.24 7.12
N TYR A 55 21.11 14.41 8.16
CA TYR A 55 22.06 14.34 9.27
C TYR A 55 23.45 13.89 8.82
N ALA A 56 23.52 12.91 7.91
CA ALA A 56 24.79 12.47 7.33
C ALA A 56 25.53 13.59 6.57
N TYR A 57 24.82 14.61 6.09
CA TYR A 57 25.40 15.83 5.49
C TYR A 57 25.70 16.94 6.52
N GLY A 58 25.60 16.68 7.82
CA GLY A 58 25.97 17.61 8.88
C GLY A 58 24.84 18.54 9.34
N VAL A 59 23.58 18.29 8.93
CA VAL A 59 22.43 19.00 9.50
C VAL A 59 22.30 18.64 10.98
N ARG A 60 21.99 19.62 11.82
CA ARG A 60 21.86 19.40 13.27
C ARG A 60 20.55 18.65 13.57
N SER A 61 20.61 17.68 14.49
CA SER A 61 19.41 17.06 15.06
C SER A 61 18.49 18.09 15.71
N GLY A 62 17.19 17.99 15.42
CA GLY A 62 16.15 18.75 16.08
C GLY A 62 15.85 18.26 17.50
N GLN A 63 14.74 18.75 18.05
CA GLN A 63 14.36 18.53 19.46
C GLN A 63 13.12 17.65 19.64
N ALA A 64 12.34 17.37 18.59
CA ALA A 64 11.13 16.58 18.72
C ALA A 64 11.47 15.08 18.79
N ALA A 65 11.36 14.51 19.99
CA ALA A 65 11.62 13.09 20.24
C ALA A 65 10.44 12.16 19.84
N ASP A 66 9.21 12.68 19.77
CA ASP A 66 8.05 11.92 19.28
C ASP A 66 7.78 12.29 17.82
N VAL A 67 8.05 11.34 16.90
CA VAL A 67 7.76 11.49 15.46
C VAL A 67 6.26 11.62 15.18
N CYS A 68 5.38 11.33 16.14
CA CYS A 68 3.93 11.49 16.04
C CYS A 68 3.41 12.76 16.75
N ASP A 69 4.29 13.68 17.17
CA ASP A 69 3.87 14.94 17.79
C ASP A 69 3.08 15.82 16.80
N GLN A 70 1.93 16.33 17.23
CA GLN A 70 1.07 17.15 16.36
C GLN A 70 1.76 18.46 15.94
N GLY A 71 2.47 19.11 16.88
CA GLY A 71 3.18 20.35 16.62
C GLY A 71 4.35 20.17 15.65
N LEU A 72 5.05 19.04 15.73
CA LEU A 72 6.08 18.64 14.77
C LEU A 72 5.48 18.53 13.36
N HIS A 73 4.40 17.78 13.20
CA HIS A 73 3.79 17.58 11.88
C HIS A 73 3.24 18.89 11.29
N ASP A 74 2.68 19.80 12.10
CA ASP A 74 2.26 21.12 11.61
C ASP A 74 3.45 21.92 11.04
N ARG A 75 4.63 21.85 11.69
CA ARG A 75 5.86 22.47 11.18
C ARG A 75 6.39 21.78 9.91
N ILE A 76 6.39 20.45 9.86
CA ILE A 76 6.79 19.68 8.67
C ILE A 76 5.90 20.01 7.47
N ILE A 77 4.58 20.12 7.66
CA ILE A 77 3.67 20.52 6.59
C ILE A 77 3.95 21.95 6.13
N GLY A 78 4.34 22.85 7.03
CA GLY A 78 4.86 24.17 6.67
C GLY A 78 6.02 24.08 5.68
N VAL A 79 7.03 23.26 5.98
CA VAL A 79 8.18 22.99 5.09
C VAL A 79 7.74 22.40 3.75
N TYR A 80 6.80 21.46 3.75
CA TYR A 80 6.30 20.86 2.51
C TYR A 80 5.65 21.91 1.61
N LEU A 81 4.87 22.82 2.17
CA LEU A 81 4.15 23.84 1.40
C LEU A 81 5.07 24.90 0.78
N GLU A 82 6.34 24.98 1.16
CA GLU A 82 7.33 25.83 0.49
C GLU A 82 7.68 25.34 -0.92
N THR A 83 7.54 24.03 -1.18
CA THR A 83 8.03 23.38 -2.42
C THR A 83 6.99 22.51 -3.11
N ILE A 84 6.01 22.00 -2.37
CA ILE A 84 4.98 21.09 -2.84
C ILE A 84 3.64 21.82 -2.98
N PRO A 85 2.94 21.70 -4.12
CA PRO A 85 1.62 22.28 -4.29
C PRO A 85 0.62 21.79 -3.24
N LEU A 86 -0.15 22.69 -2.62
CA LEU A 86 -1.18 22.37 -1.62
C LEU A 86 -2.15 21.26 -2.08
N ARG A 87 -2.50 21.23 -3.37
CA ARG A 87 -3.33 20.16 -3.95
C ARG A 87 -2.74 18.78 -3.70
N PHE A 88 -1.45 18.61 -3.93
CA PHE A 88 -0.77 17.33 -3.75
C PHE A 88 -0.75 16.93 -2.28
N VAL A 89 -0.42 17.87 -1.38
CA VAL A 89 -0.44 17.64 0.08
C VAL A 89 -1.82 17.15 0.55
N LEU A 90 -2.91 17.69 0.01
CA LEU A 90 -4.27 17.27 0.35
C LEU A 90 -4.67 15.91 -0.21
N GLU A 91 -4.25 15.61 -1.44
CA GLU A 91 -4.45 14.28 -2.01
C GLU A 91 -3.71 13.21 -1.18
N GLN A 92 -2.52 13.53 -0.68
CA GLN A 92 -1.80 12.66 0.26
C GLN A 92 -2.50 12.55 1.63
N ALA A 93 -3.17 13.59 2.12
CA ALA A 93 -3.88 13.55 3.40
C ALA A 93 -5.05 12.54 3.41
N VAL A 94 -5.85 12.51 2.34
CA VAL A 94 -6.93 11.51 2.17
C VAL A 94 -6.35 10.10 2.20
N ARG A 95 -5.25 9.92 1.47
CA ARG A 95 -4.52 8.67 1.30
C ARG A 95 -3.91 8.16 2.61
N TYR A 96 -3.21 9.01 3.35
CA TYR A 96 -2.64 8.67 4.66
C TYR A 96 -3.70 8.29 5.67
N ARG A 97 -4.84 8.99 5.70
CA ARG A 97 -5.95 8.62 6.59
C ARG A 97 -6.54 7.25 6.26
N GLY A 98 -6.74 6.95 4.97
CA GLY A 98 -7.21 5.63 4.53
C GLY A 98 -6.21 4.52 4.85
N ALA A 99 -4.91 4.78 4.67
CA ALA A 99 -3.85 3.86 5.00
C ALA A 99 -3.77 3.57 6.51
N ALA A 100 -3.84 4.61 7.36
CA ALA A 100 -3.81 4.47 8.81
C ALA A 100 -4.89 3.49 9.31
N ALA A 101 -6.13 3.64 8.81
CA ALA A 101 -7.23 2.74 9.15
C ALA A 101 -6.98 1.28 8.71
N ILE A 102 -6.30 1.09 7.57
CA ILE A 102 -5.93 -0.25 7.10
C ILE A 102 -4.80 -0.84 7.95
N LEU A 103 -3.78 -0.06 8.32
CA LEU A 103 -2.70 -0.51 9.19
C LEU A 103 -3.22 -0.95 10.57
N GLU A 104 -4.17 -0.21 11.14
CA GLU A 104 -4.80 -0.56 12.42
C GLU A 104 -5.62 -1.87 12.32
N ALA A 105 -6.31 -2.07 11.21
CA ALA A 105 -7.13 -3.26 10.97
C ALA A 105 -6.34 -4.49 10.45
N PHE A 106 -5.08 -4.29 10.02
CA PHE A 106 -4.28 -5.35 9.42
C PHE A 106 -3.99 -6.44 10.45
N ALA A 107 -4.59 -7.62 10.30
CA ALA A 107 -4.52 -8.70 11.28
C ALA A 107 -3.07 -9.14 11.56
N VAL A 108 -2.68 -9.12 12.85
CA VAL A 108 -1.29 -8.96 13.24
C VAL A 108 -0.64 -10.25 13.74
N SER A 109 0.57 -10.53 13.27
CA SER A 109 1.56 -11.31 14.04
C SER A 109 2.06 -10.45 15.21
N PRO A 110 2.08 -10.93 16.47
CA PRO A 110 2.45 -10.13 17.64
C PRO A 110 3.76 -9.33 17.49
N ASN A 111 4.68 -9.83 16.67
CA ASN A 111 6.02 -9.27 16.46
C ASN A 111 6.06 -7.90 15.77
N VAL A 112 5.02 -7.48 15.05
CA VAL A 112 4.98 -6.18 14.35
C VAL A 112 3.84 -5.27 14.81
N LYS A 113 3.13 -5.65 15.89
CA LYS A 113 1.96 -4.88 16.37
C LYS A 113 2.33 -3.47 16.79
N VAL A 114 3.42 -3.32 17.55
CA VAL A 114 3.90 -2.02 18.02
C VAL A 114 4.28 -1.12 16.84
N ASP A 115 4.99 -1.68 15.86
CA ASP A 115 5.41 -0.95 14.65
C ASP A 115 4.21 -0.52 13.79
N LEU A 116 3.20 -1.38 13.62
CA LEU A 116 1.96 -1.05 12.90
C LEU A 116 1.21 0.10 13.57
N VAL A 117 1.12 0.10 14.91
CA VAL A 117 0.49 1.19 15.67
C VAL A 117 1.27 2.49 15.49
N LEU A 118 2.61 2.45 15.56
CA LEU A 118 3.46 3.61 15.33
C LEU A 118 3.24 4.21 13.93
N LEU A 119 3.31 3.38 12.88
CA LEU A 119 3.09 3.83 11.51
C LEU A 119 1.67 4.36 11.28
N GLY A 120 0.66 3.68 11.84
CA GLY A 120 -0.73 4.13 11.77
C GLY A 120 -0.91 5.52 12.38
N LYS A 121 -0.38 5.73 13.60
CA LYS A 121 -0.41 7.02 14.29
C LYS A 121 0.34 8.09 13.50
N PHE A 122 1.53 7.79 12.98
CA PHE A 122 2.31 8.72 12.16
C PHE A 122 1.52 9.21 10.93
N LEU A 123 0.90 8.28 10.20
CA LEU A 123 0.10 8.60 9.01
C LEU A 123 -1.16 9.42 9.38
N GLU A 124 -1.82 9.10 10.49
CA GLU A 124 -2.99 9.83 10.97
C GLU A 124 -2.64 11.27 11.35
N VAL A 125 -1.57 11.48 12.11
CA VAL A 125 -1.15 12.82 12.55
C VAL A 125 -0.69 13.66 11.35
N GLN A 126 0.07 13.06 10.42
CA GLN A 126 0.45 13.71 9.17
C GLN A 126 -0.79 14.13 8.36
N ALA A 127 -1.78 13.24 8.21
CA ALA A 127 -3.03 13.57 7.51
C ALA A 127 -3.76 14.74 8.17
N ALA A 128 -3.86 14.74 9.50
CA ALA A 128 -4.51 15.79 10.26
C ALA A 128 -3.78 17.15 10.09
N ALA A 129 -2.45 17.16 10.11
CA ALA A 129 -1.64 18.35 9.87
C ALA A 129 -1.87 18.94 8.47
N CYS A 130 -1.92 18.09 7.43
CA CYS A 130 -2.26 18.52 6.07
C CYS A 130 -3.62 19.26 6.02
N TRP A 131 -4.64 18.74 6.72
CA TRP A 131 -5.96 19.36 6.75
C TRP A 131 -6.00 20.67 7.54
N ARG A 132 -5.25 20.76 8.64
CA ARG A 132 -5.13 22.00 9.42
C ARG A 132 -4.50 23.13 8.62
N ALA A 133 -3.53 22.82 7.77
CA ALA A 133 -2.86 23.79 6.90
C ALA A 133 -3.77 24.40 5.80
N VAL A 134 -5.00 23.90 5.61
CA VAL A 134 -5.94 24.42 4.60
C VAL A 134 -6.74 25.61 5.12
N PRO A 135 -6.75 26.76 4.40
CA PRO A 135 -7.60 27.90 4.71
C PRO A 135 -9.10 27.59 4.59
N PRO A 136 -9.98 28.22 5.40
CA PRO A 136 -11.40 27.89 5.50
C PRO A 136 -12.27 27.88 4.21
N PRO A 137 -12.06 28.65 3.12
CA PRO A 137 -12.89 28.48 1.93
C PRO A 137 -12.53 27.23 1.09
N ASN A 138 -11.33 26.66 1.29
CA ASN A 138 -10.83 25.53 0.49
C ASN A 138 -11.20 24.15 1.05
N ARG A 139 -11.76 24.08 2.27
CA ARG A 139 -12.12 22.80 2.91
C ARG A 139 -13.38 22.15 2.33
N VAL A 140 -14.26 22.92 1.68
CA VAL A 140 -15.62 22.48 1.34
C VAL A 140 -15.72 21.82 -0.05
N ARG A 141 -14.72 21.99 -0.94
CA ARG A 141 -14.86 21.56 -2.36
C ARG A 141 -14.26 20.19 -2.72
N ARG A 142 -13.63 19.46 -1.78
CA ARG A 142 -12.99 18.17 -2.09
C ARG A 142 -13.27 17.09 -1.05
N ALA A 143 -14.45 16.52 -1.13
CA ALA A 143 -14.75 15.17 -0.62
C ALA A 143 -15.57 14.33 -1.61
N SER A 144 -16.01 14.90 -2.75
CA SER A 144 -17.07 14.33 -3.60
C SER A 144 -16.67 14.03 -5.06
N GLN A 145 -15.39 14.05 -5.41
CA GLN A 145 -14.87 13.50 -6.69
C GLN A 145 -13.58 12.78 -6.33
N GLY A 146 -13.58 11.46 -6.17
CA GLY A 146 -13.94 10.52 -7.22
C GLY A 146 -12.62 10.02 -7.77
N ASP A 147 -12.08 8.98 -7.14
CA ASP A 147 -11.54 7.79 -7.79
C ASP A 147 -10.79 6.96 -6.77
N SER A 148 -10.95 5.65 -6.92
CA SER A 148 -10.35 4.60 -6.12
C SER A 148 -8.91 4.92 -5.77
N ILE A 149 -8.47 4.49 -4.57
CA ILE A 149 -7.06 4.46 -4.20
C ILE A 149 -6.30 3.76 -5.34
N GLY A 150 -5.76 4.54 -6.27
CA GLY A 150 -4.85 4.09 -7.30
C GLY A 150 -3.54 3.79 -6.60
N LEU A 151 -3.50 2.67 -5.88
CA LEU A 151 -2.38 2.21 -5.08
C LEU A 151 -1.07 2.15 -5.90
N LEU A 152 -1.23 2.07 -7.23
CA LEU A 152 -0.20 1.88 -8.24
C LEU A 152 0.25 3.18 -8.92
N ASP A 153 -0.38 4.33 -8.67
CA ASP A 153 0.13 5.63 -9.14
C ASP A 153 1.02 6.30 -8.09
N LEU A 154 1.17 5.66 -6.93
CA LEU A 154 1.95 6.18 -5.83
C LEU A 154 3.40 5.68 -5.91
N ASP A 155 4.30 6.59 -6.23
CA ASP A 155 5.73 6.40 -6.02
C ASP A 155 6.00 6.22 -4.52
N PRO A 156 6.56 5.09 -4.06
CA PRO A 156 6.88 4.90 -2.65
C PRO A 156 7.97 5.86 -2.16
N ALA A 157 8.74 6.49 -3.05
CA ALA A 157 9.74 7.46 -2.67
C ALA A 157 9.12 8.75 -2.12
N ALA A 158 9.81 9.34 -1.16
CA ALA A 158 9.53 10.69 -0.71
C ALA A 158 9.91 11.68 -1.83
N PRO A 159 9.14 12.76 -2.07
CA PRO A 159 9.47 13.70 -3.14
C PRO A 159 10.85 14.34 -2.91
N SER A 160 11.71 14.29 -3.93
CA SER A 160 13.07 14.85 -3.87
C SER A 160 13.13 16.38 -3.72
N VAL A 161 12.02 17.06 -4.02
CA VAL A 161 11.88 18.53 -3.92
C VAL A 161 11.72 19.04 -2.48
N VAL A 162 11.50 18.15 -1.51
CA VAL A 162 11.35 18.54 -0.10
C VAL A 162 12.68 19.04 0.47
N ARG A 163 12.61 20.10 1.26
CA ARG A 163 13.73 20.63 2.06
C ARG A 163 14.01 19.74 3.27
N TRP A 164 14.62 18.57 3.04
CA TRP A 164 14.92 17.58 4.08
C TRP A 164 15.85 18.12 5.18
N ASP A 165 16.68 19.11 4.86
CA ASP A 165 17.48 19.85 5.84
C ASP A 165 16.61 20.57 6.88
N LEU A 166 15.49 21.16 6.46
CA LEU A 166 14.57 21.82 7.39
C LEU A 166 13.76 20.80 8.20
N VAL A 167 13.36 19.69 7.59
CA VAL A 167 12.68 18.60 8.32
C VAL A 167 13.59 18.00 9.40
N ALA A 168 14.85 17.72 9.06
CA ALA A 168 15.84 17.15 9.97
C ALA A 168 16.12 18.05 11.18
N ASN A 169 16.12 19.38 11.01
CA ASN A 169 16.27 20.33 12.12
C ASN A 169 15.07 20.37 13.09
N LEU A 170 13.93 19.73 12.75
CA LEU A 170 12.73 19.72 13.61
C LEU A 170 12.62 18.47 14.49
N VAL A 171 13.15 17.34 14.04
CA VAL A 171 13.00 16.02 14.67
C VAL A 171 14.33 15.51 15.21
N GLU A 172 14.29 14.71 16.27
CA GLU A 172 15.49 14.08 16.83
C GLU A 172 15.94 12.89 15.96
N GLU A 173 17.24 12.76 15.72
CA GLU A 173 17.82 11.68 14.90
C GLU A 173 17.44 10.28 15.40
N ASN A 174 17.49 10.03 16.71
CA ASN A 174 17.08 8.74 17.30
C ASN A 174 15.62 8.37 17.01
N ALA A 175 14.74 9.38 17.01
CA ALA A 175 13.32 9.19 16.74
C ALA A 175 13.08 8.81 15.28
N VAL A 176 13.86 9.39 14.36
CA VAL A 176 13.84 9.03 12.94
C VAL A 176 14.38 7.62 12.69
N HIS A 177 15.45 7.22 13.39
CA HIS A 177 15.95 5.83 13.34
C HIS A 177 14.90 4.83 13.79
N ALA A 178 14.22 5.07 14.92
CA ALA A 178 13.16 4.20 15.40
C ALA A 178 12.00 4.08 14.38
N LEU A 179 11.65 5.18 13.71
CA LEU A 179 10.65 5.18 12.64
C LEU A 179 11.11 4.39 11.41
N LEU A 180 12.38 4.52 11.01
CA LEU A 180 12.96 3.75 9.91
C LEU A 180 12.87 2.25 10.20
N ASP A 181 13.38 1.81 11.35
CA ASP A 181 13.41 0.41 11.74
C ASP A 181 12.00 -0.20 11.80
N ALA A 182 11.04 0.53 12.37
CA ALA A 182 9.64 0.09 12.43
C ALA A 182 9.05 -0.06 11.02
N SER A 183 9.33 0.90 10.14
CA SER A 183 8.83 0.87 8.77
C SER A 183 9.42 -0.28 7.94
N GLU A 184 10.69 -0.63 8.15
CA GLU A 184 11.33 -1.77 7.49
C GLU A 184 10.72 -3.11 7.94
N ARG A 185 10.52 -3.28 9.27
CA ARG A 185 9.90 -4.49 9.80
C ARG A 185 8.48 -4.69 9.28
N VAL A 186 7.68 -3.62 9.22
CA VAL A 186 6.31 -3.67 8.68
C VAL A 186 6.32 -3.94 7.18
N ALA A 187 7.17 -3.26 6.41
CA ALA A 187 7.27 -3.47 4.97
C ALA A 187 7.66 -4.92 4.64
N ALA A 188 8.66 -5.47 5.33
CA ALA A 188 9.10 -6.85 5.17
C ALA A 188 8.02 -7.86 5.59
N HIS A 189 7.27 -7.59 6.66
CA HIS A 189 6.16 -8.44 7.09
C HIS A 189 5.04 -8.47 6.04
N ALA A 190 4.63 -7.30 5.54
CA ALA A 190 3.61 -7.21 4.50
C ALA A 190 4.06 -7.85 3.19
N GLN A 191 5.33 -7.66 2.80
CA GLN A 191 5.92 -8.28 1.61
C GLN A 191 5.90 -9.82 1.69
N ARG A 192 6.21 -10.41 2.84
CA ARG A 192 6.08 -11.87 3.03
C ARG A 192 4.63 -12.34 2.87
N GLY A 193 3.67 -11.56 3.35
CA GLY A 193 2.25 -11.81 3.11
C GLY A 193 1.89 -11.80 1.62
N LEU A 194 2.46 -10.86 0.86
CA LEU A 194 2.26 -10.75 -0.59
C LEU A 194 2.95 -11.85 -1.39
N ALA A 195 4.15 -12.27 -0.98
CA ALA A 195 4.84 -13.39 -1.58
C ALA A 195 4.00 -14.67 -1.47
N ASN A 196 3.22 -14.84 -0.40
CA ASN A 196 2.31 -15.98 -0.26
C ASN A 196 1.04 -15.90 -1.14
N VAL A 197 0.77 -14.76 -1.81
CA VAL A 197 -0.36 -14.60 -2.75
C VAL A 197 -0.06 -15.19 -4.12
N LEU A 198 1.22 -15.18 -4.50
CA LEU A 198 1.74 -15.80 -5.70
C LEU A 198 2.36 -17.14 -5.32
N ASP A 199 2.11 -18.19 -6.10
CA ASP A 199 2.87 -19.42 -5.92
C ASP A 199 4.29 -19.28 -6.48
N ASP A 200 5.16 -20.24 -6.20
CA ASP A 200 6.57 -20.20 -6.63
C ASP A 200 6.70 -20.10 -8.16
N GLU A 201 5.79 -20.73 -8.90
CA GLU A 201 5.74 -20.64 -10.36
C GLU A 201 5.33 -19.24 -10.84
N ASP A 202 4.32 -18.63 -10.21
CA ASP A 202 3.90 -17.26 -10.49
C ASP A 202 5.04 -16.27 -10.22
N LEU A 203 5.78 -16.45 -9.12
CA LEU A 203 6.98 -15.65 -8.80
C LEU A 203 8.09 -15.85 -9.83
N ALA A 204 8.35 -17.09 -10.26
CA ALA A 204 9.34 -17.38 -11.30
C ALA A 204 9.00 -16.66 -12.61
N ILE A 205 7.73 -16.67 -13.01
CA ILE A 205 7.25 -15.95 -14.19
C ILE A 205 7.49 -14.44 -14.06
N VAL A 206 7.14 -13.84 -12.92
CA VAL A 206 7.31 -12.40 -12.71
C VAL A 206 8.79 -11.99 -12.71
N ARG A 207 9.66 -12.80 -12.10
CA ARG A 207 11.12 -12.56 -12.08
C ARG A 207 11.73 -12.69 -13.47
N ALA A 208 11.37 -13.72 -14.23
CA ALA A 208 11.85 -13.88 -15.62
C ALA A 208 11.37 -12.73 -16.52
N LEU A 209 10.14 -12.25 -16.33
CA LEU A 209 9.64 -11.07 -17.04
C LEU A 209 10.39 -9.78 -16.65
N ALA A 210 10.90 -9.67 -15.42
CA ALA A 210 11.68 -8.52 -14.94
C ALA A 210 13.09 -8.48 -15.53
N THR A 211 13.70 -9.63 -15.76
CA THR A 211 15.01 -9.74 -16.41
C THR A 211 14.95 -9.60 -17.93
N GLY A 212 13.75 -9.40 -18.50
CA GLY A 212 13.56 -9.16 -19.93
C GLY A 212 13.31 -10.43 -20.75
N VAL A 213 13.18 -11.60 -20.11
CA VAL A 213 12.93 -12.87 -20.82
C VAL A 213 11.56 -12.81 -21.53
N GLY A 214 11.52 -13.29 -22.77
CA GLY A 214 10.31 -13.29 -23.59
C GLY A 214 9.32 -14.39 -23.17
N PHE A 215 8.03 -14.16 -23.39
CA PHE A 215 6.97 -15.16 -23.11
C PHE A 215 7.21 -16.52 -23.79
N ALA A 216 7.86 -16.55 -24.95
CA ALA A 216 8.15 -17.80 -25.65
C ALA A 216 9.16 -18.67 -24.88
N GLU A 217 10.21 -18.05 -24.37
CA GLU A 217 11.30 -18.70 -23.64
C GLU A 217 10.86 -19.12 -22.24
N ILE A 218 10.14 -18.25 -21.52
CA ILE A 218 9.52 -18.60 -20.23
C ILE A 218 8.55 -19.79 -20.38
N ALA A 219 7.80 -19.83 -21.49
CA ALA A 219 6.86 -20.91 -21.74
C ALA A 219 7.59 -22.24 -21.98
N GLU A 220 8.70 -22.22 -22.70
CA GLU A 220 9.53 -23.41 -22.93
C GLU A 220 10.19 -23.89 -21.64
N GLU A 221 10.82 -22.98 -20.88
CA GLU A 221 11.50 -23.29 -19.62
C GLU A 221 10.56 -23.89 -18.57
N LEU A 222 9.33 -23.37 -18.48
CA LEU A 222 8.34 -23.82 -17.50
C LEU A 222 7.37 -24.90 -18.04
N GLY A 223 7.57 -25.41 -19.26
CA GLY A 223 6.72 -26.44 -19.86
C GLY A 223 5.28 -25.99 -20.16
N TYR A 224 5.05 -24.70 -20.36
CA TYR A 224 3.75 -24.11 -20.68
C TYR A 224 3.55 -23.87 -22.19
N SER A 225 2.29 -23.87 -22.63
CA SER A 225 1.95 -23.23 -23.90
C SER A 225 2.00 -21.70 -23.74
N ARG A 226 2.33 -20.97 -24.81
CA ARG A 226 2.27 -19.48 -24.80
C ARG A 226 0.90 -18.95 -24.37
N ARG A 227 -0.19 -19.61 -24.79
CA ARG A 227 -1.56 -19.27 -24.40
C ARG A 227 -1.77 -19.47 -22.89
N THR A 228 -1.27 -20.56 -22.32
CA THR A 228 -1.34 -20.84 -20.88
C THR A 228 -0.58 -19.77 -20.10
N LEU A 229 0.64 -19.45 -20.53
CA LEU A 229 1.46 -18.44 -19.89
C LEU A 229 0.77 -17.06 -19.92
N HIS A 230 0.26 -16.62 -21.06
CA HIS A 230 -0.51 -15.36 -21.15
C HIS A 230 -1.70 -15.31 -20.19
N ARG A 231 -2.47 -16.40 -20.09
CA ARG A 231 -3.60 -16.49 -19.17
C ARG A 231 -3.14 -16.44 -17.71
N ARG A 232 -2.07 -17.16 -17.37
CA ARG A 232 -1.49 -17.19 -16.01
C ARG A 232 -0.97 -15.82 -15.62
N THR A 233 -0.19 -15.17 -16.49
CA THR A 233 0.31 -13.81 -16.29
C THR A 233 -0.82 -12.79 -16.13
N ARG A 234 -1.94 -12.92 -16.86
CA ARG A 234 -3.12 -12.07 -16.62
C ARG A 234 -3.76 -12.32 -15.25
N ALA A 235 -3.76 -13.55 -14.76
CA ALA A 235 -4.24 -13.87 -13.42
C ALA A 235 -3.29 -13.34 -12.34
N ILE A 236 -1.97 -13.35 -12.57
CA ILE A 236 -0.97 -12.71 -11.71
C ILE A 236 -1.25 -11.20 -11.63
N TRP A 237 -1.39 -10.53 -12.78
CA TRP A 237 -1.72 -9.10 -12.85
C TRP A 237 -3.02 -8.76 -12.11
N SER A 238 -4.06 -9.57 -12.30
CA SER A 238 -5.32 -9.42 -11.57
C SER A 238 -5.13 -9.54 -10.05
N ARG A 239 -4.33 -10.52 -9.58
CA ARG A 239 -4.00 -10.70 -8.15
C ARG A 239 -3.18 -9.52 -7.61
N LEU A 240 -2.25 -8.99 -8.41
CA LEU A 240 -1.51 -7.77 -8.10
C LEU A 240 -2.35 -6.48 -8.26
N GLY A 241 -3.59 -6.57 -8.75
CA GLY A 241 -4.53 -5.45 -8.90
C GLY A 241 -4.19 -4.50 -10.05
N VAL A 242 -3.39 -4.96 -11.01
CA VAL A 242 -2.99 -4.20 -12.20
C VAL A 242 -3.71 -4.71 -13.44
N SER A 243 -3.83 -3.85 -14.46
CA SER A 243 -4.56 -4.18 -15.69
C SER A 243 -3.68 -4.75 -16.81
N ASN A 244 -2.38 -4.47 -16.80
CA ASN A 244 -1.48 -4.80 -17.90
C ASN A 244 -0.04 -5.11 -17.44
N ARG A 245 0.78 -5.59 -18.37
CA ARG A 245 2.18 -6.00 -18.12
C ARG A 245 3.02 -4.86 -17.55
N THR A 246 3.01 -3.69 -18.16
CA THR A 246 3.84 -2.56 -17.71
C THR A 246 3.49 -2.17 -16.27
N GLN A 247 2.19 -2.04 -15.98
CA GLN A 247 1.71 -1.81 -14.61
C GLN A 247 2.10 -2.96 -13.67
N GLY A 248 2.01 -4.21 -14.13
CA GLY A 248 2.39 -5.40 -13.36
C GLY A 248 3.87 -5.43 -13.00
N MET A 249 4.75 -5.02 -13.93
CA MET A 249 6.18 -4.92 -13.65
C MET A 249 6.49 -3.83 -12.63
N VAL A 250 5.92 -2.64 -12.80
CA VAL A 250 6.07 -1.53 -11.83
C VAL A 250 5.51 -1.93 -10.46
N ALA A 251 4.39 -2.64 -10.42
CA ALA A 251 3.82 -3.15 -9.17
C ALA A 251 4.74 -4.18 -8.51
N ALA A 252 5.26 -5.13 -9.28
CA ALA A 252 6.15 -6.17 -8.77
C ALA A 252 7.43 -5.56 -8.17
N GLU A 253 8.01 -4.56 -8.83
CA GLU A 253 9.18 -3.82 -8.34
C GLU A 253 8.85 -3.06 -7.05
N ARG A 254 7.76 -2.28 -7.04
CA ARG A 254 7.34 -1.50 -5.87
C ARG A 254 6.94 -2.34 -4.66
N LEU A 255 6.50 -3.57 -4.90
CA LEU A 255 6.18 -4.55 -3.85
C LEU A 255 7.39 -5.41 -3.45
N GLY A 256 8.57 -5.20 -4.07
CA GLY A 256 9.78 -5.99 -3.84
C GLY A 256 9.63 -7.47 -4.23
N LEU A 257 8.73 -7.80 -5.15
CA LEU A 257 8.60 -9.16 -5.68
C LEU A 257 9.70 -9.48 -6.70
N VAL A 258 10.26 -8.42 -7.30
CA VAL A 258 11.40 -8.43 -8.21
C VAL A 258 12.35 -7.30 -7.80
N GLY A 259 13.65 -7.56 -7.86
CA GLY A 259 14.68 -6.70 -7.29
C GLY A 259 15.74 -7.54 -6.60
#